data_AF-A0A1I4GY39-F1
#
_entry.id   AF-A0A1I4GY39-F1
#
_cell.length_a   1.000
_cell.length_b   1.000
_cell.length_c   1.000
_cell.angle_alpha   90.00
_cell.angle_beta   90.00
_cell.angle_gamma   90.00
#
_symmetry.space_group_name_H-M   'P 1'
#
loop_
_entity.id
_entity.type
_entity.pdbx_description
1 polymer ?
#
loop_
_entity_poly.entity_id
_entity_poly.type
_entity_poly.pdbx_seq_one_letter_code
_entity_poly.pdbx_strand_id
1 'polypeptide(L)'
;MNDMILMHKNEPCGILSIDDITGKFSGYIDNGNKLSPYLGNTDLKKMKIWWESRAIPGSRETIKKLINSLEVITPEDYLAKNLALSITDTYWIKPVDVEINYTDINLFGLRKYNEEKIPYHNATSYDPNASLGGQMEKYWDLSEDYPVLVKESYKAEGQQAVNELFASKIHSMQNTSIAFTNYSISPMFNGGIESRCKAFTSPDIEFISAYEIISSQKFSNNLSMYEAYINICSENGLDREQMQDFMDYQTLTDFVISNTDEHLANFGVLRDANTMQLLGPAPIFDSGNSMFFSDLKKTPFTRAELLERKITSFYKTEEKMLKQVKNKKIVKSDLLPSPDKVADFYKENGIREDRAELIAKNYANKCVMLQEFQHGKIISLYNEKQSAAFSFQ
;
A
#
# COMPACT_ATOMS: atom_id res chain seq x y z
N MET A 1 11.07 29.66 10.12
CA MET A 1 10.77 29.26 8.73
C MET A 1 12.10 29.12 8.06
N ASN A 2 12.39 27.91 7.63
CA ASN A 2 13.66 27.52 7.08
C ASN A 2 13.39 27.00 5.69
N ASP A 3 14.09 27.59 4.73
CA ASP A 3 14.03 27.16 3.34
C ASP A 3 15.00 26.00 3.17
N MET A 4 14.45 24.89 2.69
CA MET A 4 15.17 23.66 2.39
C MET A 4 15.02 23.38 0.90
N ILE A 5 16.00 22.74 0.29
CA ILE A 5 15.92 22.34 -1.11
C ILE A 5 15.29 20.94 -1.14
N LEU A 6 14.15 20.79 -1.84
CA LEU A 6 13.65 19.46 -2.19
C LEU A 6 14.55 18.92 -3.30
N MET A 7 15.15 17.76 -3.06
CA MET A 7 16.05 17.08 -3.96
C MET A 7 15.40 15.79 -4.45
N HIS A 8 15.70 15.39 -5.68
CA HIS A 8 15.51 14.04 -6.21
C HIS A 8 16.89 13.53 -6.61
N LYS A 9 17.38 12.51 -5.92
CA LYS A 9 18.82 12.19 -5.90
C LYS A 9 19.65 13.46 -5.67
N ASN A 10 20.52 13.85 -6.60
CA ASN A 10 21.37 15.04 -6.48
C ASN A 10 20.80 16.27 -7.22
N GLU A 11 19.62 16.15 -7.82
CA GLU A 11 19.03 17.21 -8.63
C GLU A 11 17.98 18.00 -7.81
N PRO A 12 18.04 19.34 -7.80
CA PRO A 12 17.07 20.15 -7.06
C PRO A 12 15.72 20.21 -7.77
N CYS A 13 14.66 19.75 -7.11
CA CYS A 13 13.28 19.85 -7.58
C CYS A 13 12.67 21.24 -7.33
N GLY A 14 13.05 21.88 -6.22
CA GLY A 14 12.50 23.18 -5.81
C GLY A 14 12.85 23.55 -4.37
N ILE A 15 12.33 24.67 -3.89
CA ILE A 15 12.52 25.15 -2.52
C ILE A 15 11.26 24.85 -1.70
N LEU A 16 11.45 24.14 -0.61
CA LEU A 16 10.45 23.78 0.39
C LEU A 16 10.61 24.69 1.62
N SER A 17 9.54 25.39 2.01
CA SER A 17 9.52 26.18 3.23
C SER A 17 8.77 25.41 4.32
N ILE A 18 9.45 25.18 5.44
CA ILE A 18 8.89 24.51 6.62
C ILE A 18 9.13 25.35 7.89
N ASP A 19 8.32 25.13 8.91
CA ASP A 19 8.57 25.65 10.25
C ASP A 19 9.67 24.84 10.95
N ASP A 20 10.70 25.51 11.47
CA ASP A 20 11.94 24.92 11.98
C ASP A 20 11.74 24.14 13.27
N ILE A 21 10.64 24.41 13.97
CA ILE A 21 10.30 23.82 15.27
C ILE A 21 9.33 22.66 15.06
N THR A 22 8.29 22.87 14.25
CA THR A 22 7.18 21.91 14.08
C THR A 22 7.27 21.11 12.79
N GLY A 23 8.26 21.35 11.92
CA GLY A 23 8.38 20.75 10.59
C GLY A 23 7.21 21.04 9.65
N LYS A 24 6.29 21.93 10.03
CA LYS A 24 5.04 22.14 9.32
C LYS A 24 5.30 22.82 7.98
N PHE A 25 4.75 22.23 6.92
CA PHE A 25 4.79 22.81 5.57
C PHE A 25 4.09 24.17 5.50
N SER A 26 4.76 25.15 4.90
CA SER A 26 4.21 26.49 4.64
C SER A 26 4.33 26.93 3.17
N GLY A 27 5.29 26.41 2.41
CA GLY A 27 5.57 26.88 1.06
C GLY A 27 6.28 25.86 0.17
N TYR A 28 6.08 26.00 -1.14
CA TYR A 28 6.88 25.31 -2.14
C TYR A 28 7.03 26.15 -3.40
N ILE A 29 8.25 26.27 -3.90
CA ILE A 29 8.61 26.94 -5.16
C ILE A 29 9.26 25.88 -6.07
N ASP A 30 8.54 25.49 -7.11
CA ASP A 30 9.00 24.49 -8.09
C ASP A 30 10.13 25.05 -8.98
N ASN A 31 11.13 24.22 -9.30
CA ASN A 31 12.27 24.61 -10.15
C ASN A 31 11.97 24.53 -11.66
N GLY A 32 10.77 24.07 -12.06
CA GLY A 32 10.32 23.99 -13.45
C GLY A 32 10.96 22.86 -14.26
N ASN A 33 11.78 22.01 -13.65
CA ASN A 33 12.55 20.95 -14.30
C ASN A 33 11.82 19.60 -14.38
N LYS A 34 10.54 19.56 -13.96
CA LYS A 34 9.69 18.35 -13.96
C LYS A 34 10.14 17.23 -13.03
N LEU A 35 11.06 17.51 -12.10
CA LEU A 35 11.52 16.52 -11.13
C LEU A 35 10.65 16.40 -9.90
N SER A 36 9.80 17.38 -9.62
CA SER A 36 8.92 17.38 -8.45
C SER A 36 7.93 16.21 -8.43
N PRO A 37 7.40 15.84 -7.25
CA PRO A 37 6.31 14.87 -7.13
C PRO A 37 5.11 15.18 -8.03
N TYR A 38 4.20 14.22 -8.18
CA TYR A 38 3.05 14.30 -9.08
C TYR A 38 3.46 14.43 -10.55
N LEU A 39 4.43 13.60 -10.96
CA LEU A 39 4.98 13.58 -12.33
C LEU A 39 5.43 14.97 -12.82
N GLY A 40 6.00 15.79 -11.94
CA GLY A 40 6.45 17.14 -12.27
C GLY A 40 5.34 18.17 -12.44
N ASN A 41 4.10 17.86 -12.04
CA ASN A 41 2.92 18.75 -12.12
C ASN A 41 2.39 19.11 -10.73
N THR A 42 3.29 19.55 -9.86
CA THR A 42 2.94 19.89 -8.49
C THR A 42 2.41 21.31 -8.34
N ASP A 43 1.71 21.54 -7.24
CA ASP A 43 1.34 22.86 -6.75
C ASP A 43 1.43 22.88 -5.21
N LEU A 44 1.23 24.04 -4.61
CA LEU A 44 1.31 24.21 -3.15
C LEU A 44 0.42 23.23 -2.38
N LYS A 45 -0.80 22.97 -2.87
CA LYS A 45 -1.75 22.07 -2.21
C LYS A 45 -1.30 20.62 -2.32
N LYS A 46 -0.84 20.21 -3.50
CA LYS A 46 -0.31 18.87 -3.75
C LYS A 46 0.95 18.61 -2.90
N MET A 47 1.89 19.56 -2.84
CA MET A 47 3.09 19.42 -2.00
C MET A 47 2.77 19.37 -0.51
N LYS A 48 1.78 20.15 -0.04
CA LYS A 48 1.31 20.04 1.33
C LYS A 48 0.84 18.62 1.65
N ILE A 49 0.01 18.04 0.78
CA ILE A 49 -0.49 16.66 0.95
C ILE A 49 0.67 15.65 0.90
N TRP A 50 1.61 15.82 -0.02
CA TRP A 50 2.78 14.95 -0.15
C TRP A 50 3.65 14.98 1.11
N TRP A 51 3.88 16.16 1.69
CA TRP A 51 4.63 16.32 2.93
C TRP A 51 3.90 15.67 4.12
N GLU A 52 2.62 15.99 4.31
CA GLU A 52 1.80 15.46 5.40
C GLU A 52 1.62 13.93 5.32
N SER A 53 1.47 13.38 4.11
CA SER A 53 1.31 11.93 3.89
C SER A 53 2.62 11.14 4.01
N ARG A 54 3.77 11.79 3.78
CA ARG A 54 5.08 11.19 3.98
C ARG A 54 5.41 11.03 5.46
N ALA A 55 4.99 11.97 6.31
CA ALA A 55 5.27 11.88 7.74
C ALA A 55 4.62 10.61 8.36
N ILE A 56 5.38 9.92 9.19
CA ILE A 56 4.87 8.82 10.02
C ILE A 56 3.63 9.27 10.83
N PRO A 57 2.56 8.47 10.94
CA PRO A 57 1.35 8.95 11.62
C PRO A 57 1.55 9.16 13.12
N GLY A 58 1.11 10.30 13.64
CA GLY A 58 1.19 10.63 15.08
C GLY A 58 0.37 9.72 16.00
N SER A 59 -0.48 8.86 15.45
CA SER A 59 -1.23 7.84 16.18
C SER A 59 -0.39 6.62 16.57
N ARG A 60 0.78 6.41 15.94
CA ARG A 60 1.67 5.29 16.23
C ARG A 60 2.36 5.44 17.58
N GLU A 61 2.44 4.35 18.33
CA GLU A 61 2.99 4.32 19.69
C GLU A 61 4.47 4.74 19.71
N THR A 62 5.23 4.36 18.68
CA THR A 62 6.60 4.86 18.46
C THR A 62 6.67 6.38 18.54
N ILE A 63 5.83 7.07 17.75
CA ILE A 63 5.91 8.53 17.65
C ILE A 63 5.44 9.22 18.91
N LYS A 64 4.41 8.66 19.56
CA LYS A 64 4.00 9.12 20.89
C LYS A 64 5.15 9.05 21.89
N LYS A 65 5.96 7.99 21.87
CA LYS A 65 7.14 7.86 22.76
C LYS A 65 8.20 8.91 22.46
N LEU A 66 8.55 9.13 21.19
CA LEU A 66 9.53 10.15 20.80
C LEU A 66 9.08 11.56 21.21
N ILE A 67 7.80 11.89 20.97
CA ILE A 67 7.23 13.18 21.39
C ILE A 67 7.26 13.33 22.91
N ASN A 68 6.90 12.27 23.66
CA ASN A 68 6.93 12.30 25.13
C ASN A 68 8.34 12.43 25.70
N SER A 69 9.36 11.93 25.01
CA SER A 69 10.77 12.11 25.37
C SER A 69 11.32 13.50 25.01
N LEU A 70 10.52 14.35 24.37
CA LEU A 70 10.88 15.69 23.89
C LEU A 70 12.03 15.69 22.86
N GLU A 71 12.33 14.55 22.24
CA GLU A 71 13.31 14.44 21.15
C GLU A 71 12.77 15.09 19.85
N VAL A 72 11.45 15.04 19.66
CA VAL A 72 10.72 15.63 18.53
C VAL A 72 9.43 16.27 18.98
N ILE A 73 8.93 17.25 18.22
CA ILE A 73 7.73 18.02 18.59
C ILE A 73 6.50 17.51 17.84
N THR A 74 6.65 17.16 16.57
CA THR A 74 5.59 16.65 15.69
C THR A 74 6.14 15.55 14.79
N PRO A 75 5.27 14.75 14.13
CA PRO A 75 5.73 13.83 13.10
C PRO A 75 6.47 14.51 11.94
N GLU A 76 6.08 15.73 11.57
CA GLU A 76 6.71 16.49 10.50
C GLU A 76 8.09 17.05 10.92
N ASP A 77 8.27 17.44 12.19
CA ASP A 77 9.59 17.78 12.76
C ASP A 77 10.51 16.56 12.68
N TYR A 78 9.99 15.39 13.07
CA TYR A 78 10.73 14.15 12.94
C TYR A 78 11.09 13.81 11.49
N LEU A 79 10.16 13.99 10.55
CA LEU A 79 10.42 13.82 9.12
C LEU A 79 11.55 14.76 8.64
N ALA A 80 11.48 16.05 9.01
CA ALA A 80 12.45 17.05 8.60
C ALA A 80 13.86 16.79 9.16
N LYS A 81 13.97 16.42 10.46
CA LYS A 81 15.23 16.02 11.10
C LYS A 81 15.88 14.82 10.40
N ASN A 82 15.09 13.96 9.80
CA ASN A 82 15.53 12.80 9.02
C ASN A 82 15.68 13.09 7.51
N LEU A 83 15.77 14.37 7.13
CA LEU A 83 15.89 14.84 5.74
C LEU A 83 14.77 14.34 4.82
N ALA A 84 13.64 13.92 5.36
CA ALA A 84 12.53 13.32 4.63
C ALA A 84 12.92 12.12 3.72
N LEU A 85 14.04 11.45 4.03
CA LEU A 85 14.53 10.28 3.31
C LEU A 85 13.50 9.13 3.38
N SER A 86 13.40 8.34 2.32
CA SER A 86 12.48 7.20 2.23
C SER A 86 13.14 5.97 1.61
N ILE A 87 12.59 4.80 1.94
CA ILE A 87 12.91 3.53 1.25
C ILE A 87 12.08 3.39 -0.03
N THR A 88 10.94 4.09 -0.15
CA THR A 88 10.00 3.95 -1.28
C THR A 88 10.35 4.84 -2.48
N ASP A 89 11.17 5.86 -2.30
CA ASP A 89 11.57 6.81 -3.34
C ASP A 89 12.89 7.52 -2.96
N THR A 90 13.42 8.33 -3.88
CA THR A 90 14.70 9.04 -3.72
C THR A 90 14.56 10.54 -3.52
N TYR A 91 13.37 11.00 -3.11
CA TYR A 91 13.17 12.39 -2.68
C TYR A 91 13.67 12.59 -1.26
N TRP A 92 14.28 13.75 -1.01
CA TRP A 92 14.77 14.17 0.31
C TRP A 92 14.89 15.69 0.36
N ILE A 93 15.07 16.24 1.56
CA ILE A 93 15.30 17.68 1.75
C ILE A 93 16.73 17.97 2.17
N LYS A 94 17.32 19.02 1.62
CA LYS A 94 18.69 19.45 1.91
C LYS A 94 18.69 20.88 2.45
N PRO A 95 19.34 21.17 3.60
CA PRO A 95 19.60 22.56 3.99
C PRO A 95 20.40 23.28 2.89
N VAL A 96 20.06 24.54 2.62
CA VAL A 96 20.63 25.31 1.50
C VAL A 96 22.17 25.41 1.58
N ASP A 97 22.71 25.56 2.79
CA ASP A 97 24.14 25.78 3.04
C ASP A 97 24.93 24.48 3.28
N VAL A 98 24.33 23.30 3.06
CA VAL A 98 24.99 22.00 3.29
C VAL A 98 25.34 21.33 1.97
N GLU A 99 26.64 21.03 1.81
CA GLU A 99 27.15 20.22 0.71
C GLU A 99 27.13 18.74 1.10
N ILE A 100 26.09 18.04 0.64
CA ILE A 100 25.92 16.60 0.83
C ILE A 100 25.23 16.00 -0.39
N ASN A 101 25.64 14.82 -0.82
CA ASN A 101 25.05 14.11 -1.94
C ASN A 101 24.16 12.96 -1.46
N TYR A 102 23.19 12.58 -2.28
CA TYR A 102 22.30 11.45 -2.02
C TYR A 102 23.06 10.13 -1.81
N THR A 103 24.19 9.93 -2.50
CA THR A 103 25.05 8.75 -2.33
C THR A 103 25.59 8.59 -0.90
N ASP A 104 25.70 9.70 -0.17
CA ASP A 104 26.28 9.74 1.18
C ASP A 104 25.25 9.42 2.26
N ILE A 105 23.96 9.64 1.96
CA ILE A 105 22.86 9.59 2.94
C ILE A 105 21.72 8.64 2.58
N ASN A 106 21.71 8.07 1.37
CA ASN A 106 20.62 7.17 0.98
C ASN A 106 20.55 5.97 1.93
N LEU A 107 19.35 5.64 2.36
CA LEU A 107 19.08 4.64 3.40
C LEU A 107 19.58 3.24 3.00
N PHE A 108 19.64 2.93 1.69
CA PHE A 108 20.19 1.69 1.16
C PHE A 108 21.71 1.57 1.38
N GLY A 109 22.45 2.67 1.27
CA GLY A 109 23.88 2.75 1.57
C GLY A 109 24.16 2.79 3.07
N LEU A 110 23.30 3.47 3.84
CA LEU A 110 23.41 3.55 5.30
C LEU A 110 23.37 2.18 5.99
N ARG A 111 22.74 1.19 5.38
CA ARG A 111 22.80 -0.22 5.81
C ARG A 111 24.22 -0.69 6.17
N LYS A 112 25.23 -0.34 5.37
CA LYS A 112 26.63 -0.75 5.62
C LYS A 112 27.22 -0.17 6.90
N TYR A 113 26.72 0.99 7.32
CA TYR A 113 27.21 1.72 8.49
C TYR A 113 26.38 1.45 9.75
N ASN A 114 25.26 0.76 9.60
CA ASN A 114 24.24 0.61 10.63
C ASN A 114 24.33 -0.71 11.40
N GLU A 115 25.50 -1.38 11.49
CA GLU A 115 25.84 -2.59 12.28
C GLU A 115 24.73 -3.10 13.25
N GLU A 116 23.60 -3.58 12.72
CA GLU A 116 22.41 -4.03 13.48
C GLU A 116 21.72 -3.00 14.42
N LYS A 117 22.02 -1.70 14.30
CA LYS A 117 21.50 -0.62 15.18
C LYS A 117 20.18 0.01 14.72
N ILE A 118 19.59 -0.44 13.62
CA ILE A 118 18.25 -0.01 13.14
C ILE A 118 17.34 -1.24 13.23
N PRO A 119 16.29 -1.17 14.07
CA PRO A 119 15.12 -0.35 13.78
C PRO A 119 14.90 0.83 14.74
N TYR A 120 15.88 1.17 15.59
CA TYR A 120 15.68 2.14 16.67
C TYR A 120 15.40 3.55 16.15
N HIS A 121 14.22 4.04 16.51
CA HIS A 121 13.82 5.42 16.31
C HIS A 121 14.67 6.36 17.16
N ASN A 122 15.61 7.06 16.52
CA ASN A 122 16.47 8.03 17.18
C ASN A 122 16.49 9.34 16.38
N ALA A 123 16.78 10.45 17.08
CA ALA A 123 16.88 11.77 16.47
C ALA A 123 18.34 12.16 16.11
N THR A 124 19.31 11.29 16.39
CA THR A 124 20.75 11.58 16.24
C THR A 124 21.38 10.92 15.01
N SER A 125 20.62 10.10 14.29
CA SER A 125 20.94 9.49 12.99
C SER A 125 19.72 9.55 12.07
N TYR A 126 19.89 9.28 10.77
CA TYR A 126 18.77 9.18 9.83
C TYR A 126 18.00 7.87 10.03
N ASP A 127 16.78 7.94 10.56
CA ASP A 127 15.86 6.83 10.71
C ASP A 127 14.99 6.65 9.44
N PRO A 128 15.07 5.50 8.73
CA PRO A 128 14.21 5.18 7.59
C PRO A 128 12.70 5.19 7.91
N ASN A 129 12.32 5.12 9.18
CA ASN A 129 10.92 5.03 9.61
C ASN A 129 10.22 6.38 9.73
N ALA A 130 10.95 7.51 9.66
CA ALA A 130 10.36 8.84 9.75
C ALA A 130 9.40 9.15 8.59
N SER A 131 9.59 8.50 7.44
CA SER A 131 8.75 8.60 6.24
C SER A 131 7.79 7.42 6.04
N LEU A 132 7.63 6.55 7.05
CA LEU A 132 6.83 5.33 6.93
C LEU A 132 5.36 5.59 7.30
N GLY A 133 4.58 5.99 6.30
CA GLY A 133 3.14 6.24 6.40
C GLY A 133 2.30 5.00 6.75
N GLY A 134 1.06 5.20 7.20
CA GLY A 134 0.08 4.14 7.53
C GLY A 134 -0.09 3.89 9.04
N GLN A 135 -1.32 3.54 9.45
CA GLN A 135 -1.74 3.52 10.86
C GLN A 135 -1.27 2.29 11.64
N MET A 136 -0.99 1.18 10.96
CA MET A 136 -0.51 -0.06 11.57
C MET A 136 0.93 0.13 12.08
N GLU A 137 1.28 -0.53 13.18
CA GLU A 137 2.67 -0.55 13.64
C GLU A 137 3.54 -1.35 12.67
N LYS A 138 4.57 -0.69 12.15
CA LYS A 138 5.49 -1.26 11.16
C LYS A 138 6.81 -0.51 11.09
N TYR A 139 7.88 -1.18 10.70
CA TYR A 139 9.18 -0.56 10.56
C TYR A 139 9.99 -1.18 9.42
N TRP A 140 10.94 -0.44 8.89
CA TRP A 140 11.97 -0.93 8.00
C TRP A 140 13.10 -1.55 8.82
N ASP A 141 13.31 -2.84 8.63
CA ASP A 141 14.47 -3.59 9.09
C ASP A 141 15.54 -3.51 7.99
N LEU A 142 16.68 -2.90 8.32
CA LEU A 142 17.82 -2.73 7.42
C LEU A 142 18.96 -3.72 7.73
N SER A 143 18.77 -4.66 8.67
CA SER A 143 19.80 -5.63 9.03
C SER A 143 20.02 -6.69 7.94
N GLU A 144 18.96 -7.03 7.20
CA GLU A 144 18.97 -8.01 6.11
C GLU A 144 19.54 -7.47 4.78
N ASP A 145 19.80 -8.36 3.81
CA ASP A 145 20.37 -8.02 2.49
C ASP A 145 19.66 -6.93 1.69
N TYR A 146 18.38 -6.77 1.97
CA TYR A 146 17.50 -5.79 1.36
C TYR A 146 16.64 -5.21 2.48
N PRO A 147 16.20 -3.94 2.39
CA PRO A 147 15.23 -3.41 3.34
C PRO A 147 14.01 -4.31 3.42
N VAL A 148 13.64 -4.72 4.63
CA VAL A 148 12.47 -5.55 4.91
C VAL A 148 11.47 -4.71 5.68
N LEU A 149 10.24 -4.60 5.16
CA LEU A 149 9.14 -4.01 5.90
C LEU A 149 8.58 -5.08 6.85
N VAL A 150 8.66 -4.79 8.14
CA VAL A 150 8.06 -5.59 9.21
C VAL A 150 6.76 -4.92 9.66
N LYS A 151 5.66 -5.65 9.64
CA LYS A 151 4.33 -5.19 10.08
C LYS A 151 3.89 -5.99 11.31
N GLU A 152 3.64 -5.31 12.42
CA GLU A 152 3.29 -5.93 13.69
C GLU A 152 1.77 -6.02 13.86
N SER A 153 1.25 -7.25 13.91
CA SER A 153 -0.17 -7.53 14.02
C SER A 153 -0.53 -8.07 15.41
N TYR A 154 -1.17 -7.23 16.21
CA TYR A 154 -1.69 -7.59 17.53
C TYR A 154 -3.21 -7.81 17.55
N LYS A 155 -3.92 -7.25 16.56
CA LYS A 155 -5.37 -7.30 16.48
C LYS A 155 -5.83 -8.64 15.93
N ALA A 156 -7.01 -9.08 16.40
CA ALA A 156 -7.67 -10.30 15.94
C ALA A 156 -6.70 -11.51 15.87
N GLU A 157 -5.94 -11.74 16.94
CA GLU A 157 -5.01 -12.88 17.03
C GLU A 157 -3.92 -12.88 15.94
N GLY A 158 -3.54 -11.70 15.44
CA GLY A 158 -2.54 -11.56 14.38
C GLY A 158 -3.08 -11.86 12.98
N GLN A 159 -4.41 -11.92 12.78
CA GLN A 159 -5.03 -12.28 11.51
C GLN A 159 -4.53 -11.43 10.32
N GLN A 160 -4.21 -10.14 10.50
CA GLN A 160 -3.68 -9.31 9.41
C GLN A 160 -2.37 -9.88 8.84
N ALA A 161 -1.45 -10.35 9.69
CA ALA A 161 -0.22 -11.00 9.23
C ALA A 161 -0.50 -12.32 8.49
N VAL A 162 -1.42 -13.13 9.01
CA VAL A 162 -1.85 -14.39 8.35
C VAL A 162 -2.50 -14.13 6.99
N ASN A 163 -3.26 -13.04 6.87
CA ASN A 163 -3.88 -12.62 5.62
C ASN A 163 -2.84 -12.24 4.55
N GLU A 164 -1.75 -11.54 4.93
CA GLU A 164 -0.66 -11.21 4.01
C GLU A 164 0.03 -12.47 3.47
N LEU A 165 0.28 -13.45 4.35
CA LEU A 165 0.80 -14.76 3.96
C LEU A 165 -0.18 -15.50 3.03
N PHE A 166 -1.47 -15.47 3.34
CA PHE A 166 -2.50 -16.12 2.55
C PHE A 166 -2.61 -15.50 1.14
N ALA A 167 -2.61 -14.17 1.04
CA ALA A 167 -2.63 -13.47 -0.25
C ALA A 167 -1.41 -13.84 -1.10
N SER A 168 -0.21 -13.84 -0.51
CA SER A 168 1.03 -14.30 -1.16
C SER A 168 0.89 -15.71 -1.72
N LYS A 169 0.31 -16.63 -0.93
CA LYS A 169 0.03 -18.00 -1.35
C LYS A 169 -0.95 -18.03 -2.52
N ILE A 170 -2.05 -17.29 -2.48
CA ILE A 170 -3.01 -17.20 -3.60
C ILE A 170 -2.30 -16.76 -4.87
N HIS A 171 -1.51 -15.69 -4.83
CA HIS A 171 -0.84 -15.16 -6.01
C HIS A 171 0.16 -16.17 -6.61
N SER A 172 0.96 -16.83 -5.76
CA SER A 172 1.90 -17.87 -6.22
C SER A 172 1.22 -19.07 -6.90
N MET A 173 -0.02 -19.38 -6.54
CA MET A 173 -0.78 -20.47 -7.17
C MET A 173 -1.31 -20.12 -8.56
N GLN A 174 -1.37 -18.83 -8.95
CA GLN A 174 -2.03 -18.41 -10.19
C GLN A 174 -1.20 -18.60 -11.45
N ASN A 175 0.10 -18.89 -11.36
CA ASN A 175 1.03 -18.92 -12.50
C ASN A 175 0.84 -17.66 -13.38
N THR A 176 0.89 -16.49 -12.75
CA THR A 176 0.65 -15.17 -13.35
C THR A 176 1.97 -14.45 -13.63
N SER A 177 2.00 -13.56 -14.62
CA SER A 177 3.09 -12.60 -14.83
C SER A 177 2.93 -11.33 -14.00
N ILE A 178 1.79 -11.14 -13.33
CA ILE A 178 1.54 -10.00 -12.45
C ILE A 178 2.42 -10.13 -11.20
N ALA A 179 3.25 -9.12 -10.96
CA ALA A 179 4.12 -9.09 -9.79
C ALA A 179 3.29 -8.93 -8.50
N PHE A 180 3.74 -9.60 -7.45
CA PHE A 180 3.19 -9.49 -6.11
C PHE A 180 4.30 -9.62 -5.08
N THR A 181 4.08 -9.02 -3.92
CA THR A 181 5.01 -9.08 -2.80
C THR A 181 4.82 -10.39 -2.03
N ASN A 182 5.91 -11.10 -1.76
CA ASN A 182 5.87 -12.28 -0.91
C ASN A 182 6.00 -11.86 0.56
N TYR A 183 5.08 -12.36 1.39
CA TYR A 183 5.12 -12.19 2.84
C TYR A 183 5.49 -13.50 3.53
N SER A 184 6.32 -13.40 4.56
CA SER A 184 6.49 -14.43 5.59
C SER A 184 5.93 -13.92 6.92
N ILE A 185 5.69 -14.82 7.87
CA ILE A 185 5.25 -14.46 9.22
C ILE A 185 6.10 -15.13 10.28
N SER A 186 6.19 -14.49 11.45
CA SER A 186 6.85 -15.01 12.64
C SER A 186 6.06 -14.63 13.89
N PRO A 187 6.00 -15.50 14.91
CA PRO A 187 5.43 -15.14 16.20
C PRO A 187 6.34 -14.13 16.92
N MET A 188 5.73 -13.18 17.62
CA MET A 188 6.42 -12.18 18.43
C MET A 188 6.39 -12.58 19.92
N PHE A 189 7.43 -12.20 20.68
CA PHE A 189 7.52 -12.52 22.11
C PHE A 189 6.38 -11.97 22.96
N ASN A 190 5.76 -10.87 22.53
CA ASN A 190 4.64 -10.21 23.20
C ASN A 190 3.27 -10.76 22.76
N GLY A 191 3.23 -11.88 22.04
CA GLY A 191 1.99 -12.57 21.63
C GLY A 191 1.35 -12.04 20.34
N GLY A 192 1.99 -11.10 19.64
CA GLY A 192 1.61 -10.71 18.28
C GLY A 192 2.18 -11.64 17.21
N ILE A 193 1.79 -11.38 15.95
CA ILE A 193 2.42 -11.99 14.77
C ILE A 193 2.95 -10.85 13.92
N GLU A 194 4.22 -10.93 13.51
CA GLU A 194 4.77 -10.02 12.52
C GLU A 194 4.66 -10.63 11.13
N SER A 195 4.39 -9.80 10.13
CA SER A 195 4.57 -10.15 8.73
C SER A 195 5.73 -9.36 8.13
N ARG A 196 6.51 -10.01 7.27
CA ARG A 196 7.73 -9.45 6.69
C ARG A 196 7.66 -9.50 5.18
N CYS A 197 8.03 -8.41 4.51
CA CYS A 197 8.22 -8.39 3.07
C CYS A 197 9.42 -7.56 2.64
N LYS A 198 10.07 -7.96 1.56
CA LYS A 198 11.19 -7.20 0.99
C LYS A 198 10.66 -5.95 0.28
N ALA A 199 11.41 -4.85 0.38
CA ALA A 199 11.18 -3.70 -0.48
C ALA A 199 11.30 -4.11 -1.95
N PHE A 200 10.36 -3.63 -2.77
CA PHE A 200 10.43 -3.72 -4.23
C PHE A 200 11.05 -2.48 -4.88
N THR A 201 11.55 -1.56 -4.06
CA THR A 201 12.23 -0.32 -4.44
C THR A 201 13.73 -0.42 -4.18
N SER A 202 14.49 0.48 -4.80
CA SER A 202 15.95 0.57 -4.69
C SER A 202 16.40 2.02 -4.95
N PRO A 203 17.71 2.33 -4.86
CA PRO A 203 18.21 3.64 -5.29
C PRO A 203 17.89 3.98 -6.77
N ASP A 204 17.54 2.98 -7.58
CA ASP A 204 17.21 3.15 -9.00
C ASP A 204 15.72 2.95 -9.32
N ILE A 205 14.91 2.48 -8.36
CA ILE A 205 13.50 2.16 -8.58
C ILE A 205 12.66 2.74 -7.44
N GLU A 206 11.69 3.58 -7.80
CA GLU A 206 10.80 4.27 -6.88
C GLU A 206 9.36 3.81 -7.05
N PHE A 207 8.57 3.90 -5.99
CA PHE A 207 7.14 3.69 -6.00
C PHE A 207 6.39 5.00 -6.14
N ILE A 208 5.43 5.05 -7.06
CA ILE A 208 4.46 6.15 -7.20
C ILE A 208 3.06 5.59 -7.02
N SER A 209 2.38 6.06 -5.99
CA SER A 209 1.00 5.66 -5.70
C SER A 209 0.02 6.03 -6.81
N ALA A 210 -1.05 5.26 -6.96
CA ALA A 210 -2.16 5.61 -7.85
C ALA A 210 -2.77 6.98 -7.49
N TYR A 211 -2.78 7.34 -6.21
CA TYR A 211 -3.19 8.66 -5.74
C TYR A 211 -2.36 9.77 -6.39
N GLU A 212 -1.04 9.64 -6.38
CA GLU A 212 -0.13 10.62 -6.98
C GLU A 212 -0.28 10.69 -8.50
N ILE A 213 -0.40 9.53 -9.17
CA ILE A 213 -0.66 9.45 -10.62
C ILE A 213 -1.95 10.20 -11.00
N ILE A 214 -3.07 9.89 -10.35
CA ILE A 214 -4.36 10.52 -10.66
C ILE A 214 -4.36 12.01 -10.30
N SER A 215 -3.63 12.39 -9.26
CA SER A 215 -3.53 13.78 -8.81
C SER A 215 -2.56 14.61 -9.68
N SER A 216 -1.74 13.99 -10.51
CA SER A 216 -0.74 14.67 -11.36
C SER A 216 -1.36 15.55 -12.44
N GLN A 217 -2.54 15.20 -12.93
CA GLN A 217 -3.19 15.95 -14.00
C GLN A 217 -4.71 15.91 -13.88
N LYS A 218 -5.36 16.90 -14.50
CA LYS A 218 -6.82 16.90 -14.63
C LYS A 218 -7.22 15.94 -15.75
N PHE A 219 -8.30 15.20 -15.53
CA PHE A 219 -8.92 14.34 -16.53
C PHE A 219 -10.39 14.73 -16.73
N SER A 220 -10.97 14.31 -17.84
CA SER A 220 -12.36 14.62 -18.19
C SER A 220 -13.33 14.08 -17.14
N ASN A 221 -14.36 14.88 -16.80
CA ASN A 221 -15.42 14.47 -15.86
C ASN A 221 -16.23 13.25 -16.34
N ASN A 222 -16.13 12.89 -17.61
CA ASN A 222 -16.80 11.70 -18.18
C ASN A 222 -16.00 10.41 -17.94
N LEU A 223 -14.74 10.50 -17.52
CA LEU A 223 -13.91 9.33 -17.21
C LEU A 223 -14.05 8.95 -15.74
N SER A 224 -14.09 7.65 -15.47
CA SER A 224 -13.95 7.16 -14.10
C SER A 224 -12.51 7.35 -13.63
N MET A 225 -12.29 7.45 -12.31
CA MET A 225 -10.93 7.48 -11.76
C MET A 225 -10.11 6.24 -12.14
N TYR A 226 -10.75 5.07 -12.26
CA TYR A 226 -10.12 3.82 -12.70
C TYR A 226 -9.59 3.94 -14.14
N GLU A 227 -10.42 4.42 -15.07
CA GLU A 227 -10.03 4.61 -16.47
C GLU A 227 -9.00 5.74 -16.61
N ALA A 228 -9.15 6.81 -15.83
CA ALA A 228 -8.19 7.90 -15.80
C ALA A 228 -6.81 7.42 -15.34
N TYR A 229 -6.73 6.58 -14.30
CA TYR A 229 -5.47 6.01 -13.84
C TYR A 229 -4.74 5.22 -14.94
N ILE A 230 -5.45 4.32 -15.63
CA ILE A 230 -4.89 3.53 -16.75
C ILE A 230 -4.43 4.46 -17.88
N ASN A 231 -5.23 5.45 -18.25
CA ASN A 231 -4.90 6.36 -19.34
C ASN A 231 -3.69 7.25 -19.00
N ILE A 232 -3.61 7.81 -17.78
CA ILE A 232 -2.45 8.60 -17.36
C ILE A 232 -1.18 7.73 -17.37
N CYS A 233 -1.25 6.50 -16.88
CA CYS A 233 -0.12 5.57 -16.94
C CYS A 233 0.33 5.33 -18.39
N SER A 234 -0.61 5.14 -19.31
CA SER A 234 -0.32 4.89 -20.72
C SER A 234 0.23 6.10 -21.46
N GLU A 235 -0.30 7.30 -21.18
CA GLU A 235 0.23 8.57 -21.66
C GLU A 235 1.69 8.82 -21.21
N ASN A 236 2.07 8.21 -20.08
CA ASN A 236 3.43 8.28 -19.52
C ASN A 236 4.28 7.03 -19.85
N GLY A 237 3.93 6.32 -20.94
CA GLY A 237 4.79 5.30 -21.56
C GLY A 237 4.54 3.86 -21.13
N LEU A 238 3.55 3.61 -20.26
CA LEU A 238 3.17 2.23 -19.91
C LEU A 238 2.23 1.61 -20.95
N ASP A 239 2.31 0.29 -21.10
CA ASP A 239 1.38 -0.43 -21.96
C ASP A 239 -0.03 -0.46 -21.33
N ARG A 240 -1.04 -0.06 -22.12
CA ARG A 240 -2.41 0.06 -21.62
C ARG A 240 -3.01 -1.30 -21.29
N GLU A 241 -2.68 -2.34 -22.06
CA GLU A 241 -3.19 -3.70 -21.84
C GLU A 241 -2.57 -4.29 -20.57
N GLN A 242 -1.26 -4.12 -20.36
CA GLN A 242 -0.58 -4.50 -19.11
C GLN A 242 -1.22 -3.84 -17.88
N MET A 243 -1.52 -2.54 -17.96
CA MET A 243 -2.19 -1.84 -16.85
C MET A 243 -3.62 -2.35 -16.64
N GLN A 244 -4.36 -2.66 -17.70
CA GLN A 244 -5.70 -3.24 -17.61
C GLN A 244 -5.65 -4.64 -16.98
N ASP A 245 -4.73 -5.51 -17.42
CA ASP A 245 -4.56 -6.85 -16.88
C ASP A 245 -4.14 -6.81 -15.41
N PHE A 246 -3.23 -5.91 -15.03
CA PHE A 246 -2.87 -5.70 -13.63
C PHE A 246 -4.10 -5.34 -12.78
N MET A 247 -4.88 -4.36 -13.22
CA MET A 247 -6.07 -3.92 -12.49
C MET A 247 -7.17 -4.98 -12.46
N ASP A 248 -7.34 -5.75 -13.53
CA ASP A 248 -8.29 -6.87 -13.61
C ASP A 248 -7.91 -7.97 -12.62
N TYR A 249 -6.63 -8.35 -12.62
CA TYR A 249 -6.10 -9.36 -11.71
C TYR A 249 -6.25 -8.92 -10.25
N GLN A 250 -5.79 -7.71 -9.92
CA GLN A 250 -5.90 -7.17 -8.56
C GLN A 250 -7.36 -7.08 -8.10
N THR A 251 -8.26 -6.57 -8.93
CA THR A 251 -9.69 -6.47 -8.61
C THR A 251 -10.31 -7.83 -8.32
N LEU A 252 -9.98 -8.86 -9.11
CA LEU A 252 -10.52 -10.20 -8.92
C LEU A 252 -9.91 -10.91 -7.71
N THR A 253 -8.62 -10.73 -7.43
CA THR A 253 -8.01 -11.29 -6.21
C THR A 253 -8.54 -10.61 -4.96
N ASP A 254 -8.62 -9.28 -4.94
CA ASP A 254 -9.22 -8.49 -3.85
C ASP A 254 -10.66 -8.90 -3.59
N PHE A 255 -11.43 -9.10 -4.66
CA PHE A 255 -12.78 -9.64 -4.54
C PHE A 255 -12.75 -11.01 -3.86
N VAL A 256 -11.97 -11.98 -4.34
CA VAL A 256 -11.93 -13.33 -3.76
C VAL A 256 -11.55 -13.33 -2.28
N ILE A 257 -10.51 -12.58 -1.90
CA ILE A 257 -10.06 -12.50 -0.51
C ILE A 257 -10.87 -11.50 0.31
N SER A 258 -11.84 -10.82 -0.29
CA SER A 258 -12.63 -9.75 0.34
C SER A 258 -11.76 -8.68 0.99
N ASN A 259 -10.75 -8.20 0.26
CA ASN A 259 -9.96 -7.04 0.65
C ASN A 259 -10.87 -5.81 0.71
N THR A 260 -10.86 -5.12 1.86
CA THR A 260 -11.72 -3.95 2.10
C THR A 260 -10.97 -2.64 2.11
N ASP A 261 -9.63 -2.68 2.04
CA ASP A 261 -8.78 -1.52 2.24
C ASP A 261 -7.80 -1.24 1.08
N GLU A 262 -8.27 -1.36 -0.16
CA GLU A 262 -7.46 -1.10 -1.36
C GLU A 262 -7.44 0.39 -1.72
N HIS A 263 -7.05 1.25 -0.78
CA HIS A 263 -7.01 2.69 -1.03
C HIS A 263 -5.91 3.05 -2.04
N LEU A 264 -5.98 4.24 -2.65
CA LEU A 264 -5.12 4.68 -3.77
C LEU A 264 -3.61 4.80 -3.45
N ALA A 265 -3.18 4.45 -2.23
CA ALA A 265 -1.79 4.37 -1.82
C ALA A 265 -1.27 2.92 -1.69
N ASN A 266 -2.15 1.91 -1.81
CA ASN A 266 -1.82 0.47 -1.73
C ASN A 266 -1.57 -0.17 -3.10
N PHE A 267 -1.62 0.63 -4.16
CA PHE A 267 -1.22 0.23 -5.50
C PHE A 267 -0.73 1.46 -6.28
N GLY A 268 -0.07 1.22 -7.41
CA GLY A 268 0.56 2.26 -8.20
C GLY A 268 1.50 1.69 -9.25
N VAL A 269 2.55 2.46 -9.55
CA VAL A 269 3.54 2.14 -10.57
C VAL A 269 4.96 2.26 -10.03
N LEU A 270 5.90 1.60 -10.69
CA LEU A 270 7.33 1.78 -10.47
C LEU A 270 7.88 2.82 -11.45
N ARG A 271 8.86 3.62 -11.00
CA ARG A 271 9.56 4.62 -11.81
C ARG A 271 11.07 4.43 -11.69
N ASP A 272 11.79 4.57 -12.80
CA ASP A 272 13.25 4.66 -12.81
C ASP A 272 13.69 6.00 -12.21
N ALA A 273 14.44 5.93 -11.12
CA ALA A 273 14.90 7.10 -10.37
C ALA A 273 15.99 7.92 -11.09
N ASN A 274 16.58 7.40 -12.17
CA ASN A 274 17.59 8.10 -12.97
C ASN A 274 16.97 8.79 -14.19
N THR A 275 15.96 8.17 -14.79
CA THR A 275 15.37 8.63 -16.06
C THR A 275 13.98 9.26 -15.90
N MET A 276 13.35 9.09 -14.73
CA MET A 276 11.98 9.51 -14.42
C MET A 276 10.90 8.79 -15.23
N GLN A 277 11.25 7.74 -15.99
CA GLN A 277 10.32 6.96 -16.80
C GLN A 277 9.57 5.93 -15.95
N LEU A 278 8.28 5.76 -16.21
CA LEU A 278 7.51 4.70 -15.59
C LEU A 278 7.95 3.34 -16.16
N LEU A 279 8.05 2.34 -15.29
CA LEU A 279 8.56 1.00 -15.62
C LEU A 279 7.45 -0.04 -15.77
N GLY A 280 6.36 0.11 -15.03
CA GLY A 280 5.25 -0.83 -14.98
C GLY A 280 4.47 -0.72 -13.68
N PRO A 281 3.44 -1.55 -13.47
CA PRO A 281 2.72 -1.59 -12.20
C PRO A 281 3.61 -2.05 -11.05
N ALA A 282 3.40 -1.48 -9.87
CA ALA A 282 4.04 -1.97 -8.65
C ALA A 282 3.51 -3.37 -8.29
N PRO A 283 4.32 -4.24 -7.65
CA PRO A 283 3.83 -5.55 -7.21
C PRO A 283 2.63 -5.39 -6.28
N ILE A 284 1.62 -6.25 -6.35
CA ILE A 284 0.49 -6.24 -5.40
C ILE A 284 1.00 -6.42 -3.96
N PHE A 285 0.50 -5.62 -3.02
CA PHE A 285 0.92 -5.61 -1.62
C PHE A 285 -0.21 -5.14 -0.69
N ASP A 286 0.00 -5.26 0.62
CA ASP A 286 -0.88 -4.74 1.68
C ASP A 286 -2.30 -5.34 1.69
N SER A 287 -2.38 -6.67 1.65
CA SER A 287 -3.65 -7.40 1.69
C SER A 287 -4.07 -7.79 3.12
N GLY A 288 -3.44 -7.20 4.15
CA GLY A 288 -3.72 -7.53 5.56
C GLY A 288 -5.16 -7.28 6.00
N ASN A 289 -5.84 -6.27 5.43
CA ASN A 289 -7.24 -5.93 5.73
C ASN A 289 -8.27 -6.71 4.88
N SER A 290 -7.90 -7.93 4.50
CA SER A 290 -8.74 -8.88 3.79
C SER A 290 -9.34 -9.94 4.73
N MET A 291 -10.00 -10.94 4.13
CA MET A 291 -10.47 -12.16 4.77
C MET A 291 -11.28 -11.90 6.04
N PHE A 292 -12.15 -10.87 5.96
CA PHE A 292 -13.11 -10.50 6.99
C PHE A 292 -12.48 -10.02 8.30
N PHE A 293 -11.21 -9.61 8.29
CA PHE A 293 -10.45 -9.19 9.48
C PHE A 293 -11.21 -8.23 10.40
N SER A 294 -11.85 -7.20 9.84
CA SER A 294 -12.57 -6.17 10.60
C SER A 294 -13.98 -6.60 11.07
N ASP A 295 -14.46 -7.76 10.66
CA ASP A 295 -15.84 -8.20 10.89
C ASP A 295 -16.00 -8.98 12.19
N LEU A 296 -16.86 -8.47 13.07
CA LEU A 296 -17.20 -9.07 14.37
C LEU A 296 -18.31 -10.14 14.29
N LYS A 297 -18.90 -10.31 13.11
CA LYS A 297 -19.98 -11.28 12.88
C LYS A 297 -19.45 -12.70 13.12
N LYS A 298 -20.23 -13.53 13.84
CA LYS A 298 -19.87 -14.94 14.14
C LYS A 298 -20.53 -15.95 13.21
N THR A 299 -21.47 -15.52 12.39
CA THR A 299 -22.16 -16.35 11.40
C THR A 299 -21.71 -15.97 10.00
N PRO A 300 -21.68 -16.93 9.06
CA PRO A 300 -21.34 -16.62 7.67
C PRO A 300 -22.23 -15.52 7.09
N PHE A 301 -21.64 -14.68 6.25
CA PHE A 301 -22.37 -13.69 5.48
C PHE A 301 -23.15 -14.36 4.37
N THR A 302 -24.39 -13.93 4.18
CA THR A 302 -25.13 -14.13 2.94
C THR A 302 -24.43 -13.37 1.81
N ARG A 303 -24.70 -13.77 0.56
CA ARG A 303 -24.14 -13.10 -0.62
C ARG A 303 -24.56 -11.63 -0.72
N ALA A 304 -25.79 -11.31 -0.31
CA ALA A 304 -26.25 -9.93 -0.24
C ALA A 304 -25.44 -9.11 0.77
N GLU A 305 -25.24 -9.63 2.00
CA GLU A 305 -24.44 -8.93 3.01
C GLU A 305 -22.96 -8.78 2.58
N LEU A 306 -22.39 -9.76 1.87
CA LEU A 306 -21.04 -9.64 1.30
C LEU A 306 -20.92 -8.43 0.37
N LEU A 307 -21.92 -8.20 -0.49
CA LEU A 307 -21.94 -7.07 -1.44
C LEU A 307 -22.32 -5.73 -0.78
N GLU A 308 -22.92 -5.75 0.42
CA GLU A 308 -23.21 -4.53 1.19
C GLU A 308 -21.98 -3.94 1.87
N ARG A 309 -20.92 -4.75 2.05
CA ARG A 309 -19.66 -4.29 2.64
C ARG A 309 -19.06 -3.19 1.79
N LYS A 310 -18.65 -2.12 2.46
CA LYS A 310 -17.94 -1.01 1.82
C LYS A 310 -16.47 -1.38 1.68
N ILE A 311 -15.89 -1.00 0.55
CA ILE A 311 -14.46 -1.09 0.30
C ILE A 311 -13.89 0.32 0.11
N THR A 312 -12.59 0.49 0.35
CA THR A 312 -11.82 1.62 -0.19
C THR A 312 -11.14 1.17 -1.48
N SER A 313 -11.28 1.98 -2.53
CA SER A 313 -10.66 1.86 -3.86
C SER A 313 -11.13 3.04 -4.72
N PHE A 314 -11.06 2.93 -6.05
CA PHE A 314 -11.71 3.85 -6.99
C PHE A 314 -13.22 3.96 -6.76
N TYR A 315 -13.85 2.87 -6.31
CA TYR A 315 -15.26 2.80 -5.95
C TYR A 315 -15.43 2.26 -4.54
N LYS A 316 -16.57 2.59 -3.93
CA LYS A 316 -16.92 2.17 -2.55
C LYS A 316 -17.57 0.79 -2.46
N THR A 317 -17.76 0.10 -3.59
CA THR A 317 -18.44 -1.20 -3.65
C THR A 317 -17.75 -2.14 -4.64
N GLU A 318 -17.71 -3.42 -4.29
CA GLU A 318 -17.16 -4.49 -5.14
C GLU A 318 -17.89 -4.59 -6.48
N GLU A 319 -19.22 -4.45 -6.49
CA GLU A 319 -20.02 -4.48 -7.72
C GLU A 319 -19.53 -3.46 -8.76
N LYS A 320 -19.17 -2.25 -8.33
CA LYS A 320 -18.70 -1.20 -9.25
C LYS A 320 -17.27 -1.48 -9.75
N MET A 321 -16.42 -2.05 -8.89
CA MET A 321 -15.09 -2.52 -9.28
C MET A 321 -15.17 -3.65 -10.31
N LEU A 322 -15.99 -4.68 -10.06
CA LEU A 322 -16.19 -5.81 -10.99
C LEU A 322 -16.68 -5.37 -12.38
N LYS A 323 -17.46 -4.29 -12.46
CA LYS A 323 -17.91 -3.71 -13.75
C LYS A 323 -16.76 -3.14 -14.60
N GLN A 324 -15.62 -2.83 -14.00
CA GLN A 324 -14.45 -2.34 -14.73
C GLN A 324 -13.66 -3.49 -15.37
N VAL A 325 -13.76 -4.71 -14.84
CA VAL A 325 -12.95 -5.86 -15.25
C VAL A 325 -13.20 -6.24 -16.72
N LYS A 326 -12.13 -6.32 -17.51
CA LYS A 326 -12.19 -6.71 -18.94
C LYS A 326 -11.88 -8.19 -19.12
N ASN A 327 -10.75 -8.63 -18.59
CA ASN A 327 -10.30 -10.02 -18.60
C ASN A 327 -10.81 -10.76 -17.35
N LYS A 328 -12.05 -11.25 -17.42
CA LYS A 328 -12.67 -11.96 -16.30
C LYS A 328 -11.93 -13.26 -15.93
N LYS A 329 -11.16 -13.84 -16.86
CA LYS A 329 -10.50 -15.14 -16.70
C LYS A 329 -9.03 -15.03 -16.27
N ILE A 330 -8.53 -13.81 -16.00
CA ILE A 330 -7.15 -13.59 -15.59
C ILE A 330 -6.80 -14.27 -14.25
N VAL A 331 -7.79 -14.43 -13.37
CA VAL A 331 -7.70 -15.27 -12.17
C VAL A 331 -8.27 -16.66 -12.48
N LYS A 332 -7.43 -17.69 -12.31
CA LYS A 332 -7.75 -19.10 -12.52
C LYS A 332 -8.44 -19.65 -11.27
N SER A 333 -9.77 -19.76 -11.33
CA SER A 333 -10.60 -20.17 -10.20
C SER A 333 -10.34 -21.62 -9.73
N ASP A 334 -9.86 -22.47 -10.63
CA ASP A 334 -9.47 -23.86 -10.38
C ASP A 334 -8.17 -23.98 -9.57
N LEU A 335 -7.35 -22.93 -9.54
CA LEU A 335 -6.12 -22.87 -8.74
C LEU A 335 -6.34 -22.23 -7.36
N LEU A 336 -7.56 -21.81 -7.03
CA LEU A 336 -7.88 -21.32 -5.69
C LEU A 336 -7.96 -22.49 -4.70
N PRO A 337 -7.46 -22.34 -3.46
CA PRO A 337 -7.55 -23.37 -2.43
C PRO A 337 -9.01 -23.70 -2.10
N SER A 338 -9.29 -24.97 -1.81
CA SER A 338 -10.61 -25.37 -1.31
C SER A 338 -10.89 -24.72 0.05
N PRO A 339 -12.17 -24.49 0.41
CA PRO A 339 -12.53 -23.91 1.71
C PRO A 339 -11.93 -24.68 2.91
N ASP A 340 -11.88 -26.01 2.85
CA ASP A 340 -11.27 -26.82 3.91
C ASP A 340 -9.78 -26.50 4.08
N LYS A 341 -9.03 -26.37 2.97
CA LYS A 341 -7.62 -25.96 2.99
C LYS A 341 -7.43 -24.54 3.51
N VAL A 342 -8.41 -23.65 3.30
CA VAL A 342 -8.38 -22.30 3.88
C VAL A 342 -8.57 -22.40 5.40
N ALA A 343 -9.56 -23.16 5.88
CA ALA A 343 -9.76 -23.34 7.32
C ALA A 343 -8.50 -23.94 7.99
N ASP A 344 -7.92 -24.98 7.39
CA ASP A 344 -6.69 -25.60 7.89
C ASP A 344 -5.51 -24.62 7.91
N PHE A 345 -5.31 -23.87 6.82
CA PHE A 345 -4.26 -22.86 6.75
C PHE A 345 -4.36 -21.82 7.88
N TYR A 346 -5.56 -21.30 8.15
CA TYR A 346 -5.74 -20.30 9.20
C TYR A 346 -5.51 -20.91 10.60
N LYS A 347 -5.98 -22.14 10.86
CA LYS A 347 -5.72 -22.88 12.12
C LYS A 347 -4.24 -23.14 12.35
N GLU A 348 -3.53 -23.60 11.33
CA GLU A 348 -2.08 -23.87 11.37
C GLU A 348 -1.27 -22.62 11.69
N ASN A 349 -1.79 -21.43 11.34
CA ASN A 349 -1.14 -20.14 11.60
C ASN A 349 -1.73 -19.40 12.83
N GLY A 350 -2.32 -20.15 13.76
CA GLY A 350 -2.68 -19.65 15.10
C GLY A 350 -4.05 -18.97 15.22
N ILE A 351 -4.86 -18.98 14.15
CA ILE A 351 -6.22 -18.44 14.21
C ILE A 351 -7.18 -19.50 14.75
N ARG A 352 -8.04 -19.12 15.71
CA ARG A 352 -9.01 -20.05 16.31
C ARG A 352 -9.87 -20.77 15.28
N GLU A 353 -10.21 -22.01 15.59
CA GLU A 353 -11.01 -22.90 14.74
C GLU A 353 -12.35 -22.28 14.30
N ASP A 354 -13.12 -21.72 15.23
CA ASP A 354 -14.42 -21.10 14.91
C ASP A 354 -14.28 -19.91 13.95
N ARG A 355 -13.20 -19.15 14.10
CA ARG A 355 -12.88 -18.02 13.22
C ARG A 355 -12.36 -18.49 11.85
N ALA A 356 -11.47 -19.48 11.83
CA ALA A 356 -10.93 -20.06 10.60
C ALA A 356 -12.04 -20.70 9.74
N GLU A 357 -12.96 -21.43 10.36
CA GLU A 357 -14.14 -21.99 9.68
C GLU A 357 -15.05 -20.89 9.10
N LEU A 358 -15.28 -19.82 9.85
CA LEU A 358 -16.09 -18.70 9.38
C LEU A 358 -15.46 -18.02 8.16
N ILE A 359 -14.15 -17.78 8.22
CA ILE A 359 -13.37 -17.23 7.10
C ILE A 359 -13.51 -18.13 5.87
N ALA A 360 -13.32 -19.44 6.03
CA ALA A 360 -13.45 -20.41 4.95
C ALA A 360 -14.86 -20.45 4.33
N LYS A 361 -15.93 -20.41 5.15
CA LYS A 361 -17.33 -20.38 4.68
C LYS A 361 -17.62 -19.11 3.87
N ASN A 362 -17.14 -17.96 4.31
CA ASN A 362 -17.33 -16.71 3.57
C ASN A 362 -16.49 -16.68 2.29
N TYR A 363 -15.25 -17.15 2.35
CA TYR A 363 -14.38 -17.33 1.19
C TYR A 363 -15.02 -18.24 0.11
N ALA A 364 -15.67 -19.32 0.53
CA ALA A 364 -16.40 -20.21 -0.38
C ALA A 364 -17.49 -19.47 -1.16
N ASN A 365 -18.28 -18.63 -0.50
CA ASN A 365 -19.28 -17.78 -1.16
C ASN A 365 -18.64 -16.87 -2.21
N LYS A 366 -17.50 -16.25 -1.89
CA LYS A 366 -16.76 -15.38 -2.81
C LYS A 366 -16.21 -16.13 -4.02
N CYS A 367 -15.73 -17.36 -3.84
CA CYS A 367 -15.30 -18.23 -4.94
C CYS A 367 -16.46 -18.58 -5.88
N VAL A 368 -17.64 -18.92 -5.35
CA VAL A 368 -18.84 -19.18 -6.16
C VAL A 368 -19.24 -17.93 -6.95
N MET A 369 -19.27 -16.76 -6.30
CA MET A 369 -19.57 -15.49 -6.96
C MET A 369 -18.57 -15.15 -8.07
N LEU A 370 -17.27 -15.41 -7.84
CA LEU A 370 -16.24 -15.24 -8.88
C LEU A 370 -16.54 -16.17 -10.06
N GLN A 371 -16.75 -17.46 -9.84
CA GLN A 371 -17.04 -18.41 -10.92
C GLN A 371 -18.25 -17.97 -11.72
N GLU A 372 -19.33 -17.53 -11.06
CA GLU A 372 -20.51 -17.00 -11.73
C GLU A 372 -20.22 -15.76 -12.57
N PHE A 373 -19.46 -14.80 -12.03
CA PHE A 373 -19.01 -13.62 -12.76
C PHE A 373 -18.22 -14.00 -14.02
N GLN A 374 -17.32 -14.97 -13.88
CA GLN A 374 -16.50 -15.50 -14.97
C GLN A 374 -17.30 -16.27 -16.03
N HIS A 375 -18.48 -16.78 -15.69
CA HIS A 375 -19.43 -17.38 -16.63
C HIS A 375 -20.44 -16.36 -17.18
N GLY A 376 -20.23 -15.07 -16.94
CA GLY A 376 -21.05 -14.00 -17.51
C GLY A 376 -22.24 -13.58 -16.66
N LYS A 377 -22.43 -14.15 -15.46
CA LYS A 377 -23.47 -13.65 -14.55
C LYS A 377 -23.11 -12.27 -14.01
N ILE A 378 -24.13 -11.45 -13.76
CA ILE A 378 -23.97 -10.15 -13.12
C ILE A 378 -24.03 -10.33 -11.60
N ILE A 379 -22.91 -10.06 -10.94
CA ILE A 379 -22.83 -9.99 -9.48
C ILE A 379 -23.24 -8.59 -9.05
N SER A 380 -24.44 -8.46 -8.47
CA SER A 380 -24.97 -7.17 -8.01
C SER A 380 -25.83 -7.34 -6.78
N LEU A 381 -25.86 -6.33 -5.92
CA LEU A 381 -26.64 -6.37 -4.69
C LEU A 381 -28.14 -6.54 -4.96
N TYR A 382 -28.64 -5.93 -6.04
CA TYR A 382 -30.03 -6.04 -6.45
C TYR A 382 -30.43 -7.49 -6.75
N ASN A 383 -29.62 -8.20 -7.54
CA ASN A 383 -29.90 -9.59 -7.92
C ASN A 383 -29.90 -10.49 -6.69
N GLU A 384 -28.90 -10.35 -5.79
CA GLU A 384 -28.80 -11.17 -4.58
C GLU A 384 -29.99 -10.95 -3.63
N LYS A 385 -30.47 -9.71 -3.49
CA LYS A 385 -31.66 -9.40 -2.67
C LYS A 385 -32.93 -10.00 -3.24
N GLN A 386 -33.10 -10.00 -4.57
CA GLN A 386 -34.26 -10.63 -5.19
C GLN A 386 -34.24 -12.14 -5.01
N SER A 387 -33.12 -12.80 -5.32
CA SER A 387 -33.01 -14.25 -5.15
C SER A 387 -33.24 -14.70 -3.71
N ALA A 388 -32.77 -13.91 -2.73
CA ALA A 388 -33.06 -14.17 -1.32
C ALA A 388 -34.57 -14.07 -1.02
N ALA A 389 -35.27 -13.05 -1.53
CA ALA A 389 -36.70 -12.87 -1.30
C ALA A 389 -37.57 -14.01 -1.87
N PHE A 390 -37.20 -14.56 -3.03
CA PHE A 390 -37.90 -15.70 -3.63
C PHE A 390 -37.61 -17.04 -2.96
N SER A 391 -36.54 -17.14 -2.16
CA SER A 391 -36.21 -18.38 -1.43
C SER A 391 -37.03 -18.57 -0.14
N PHE A 392 -37.80 -17.55 0.26
CA PHE A 392 -38.68 -17.55 1.43
C PHE A 392 -40.18 -17.58 1.08
N GLN A 393 -40.51 -17.75 -0.21
CA GLN A 393 -41.86 -18.09 -0.71
C GLN A 393 -41.85 -19.55 -1.17
#